data_AF-A0A968JPH0-F1
#
_entry.id   AF-A0A968JPH0-F1
#
_cell.length_a   1.000
_cell.length_b   1.000
_cell.length_c   1.000
_cell.angle_alpha   90.00
_cell.angle_beta   90.00
_cell.angle_gamma   90.00
#
_symmetry.space_group_name_H-M   'P 1'
#
loop_
_entity.id
_entity.type
_entity.pdbx_description
1 polymer ?
#
loop_
_entity_poly.entity_id
_entity_poly.type
_entity_poly.pdbx_seq_one_letter_code
_entity_poly.pdbx_strand_id
1 'polypeptide(L)'
;MKIRAKNSWKKNAKRPGVVTLPSGLQYEVLQEGTGATPKPTDQVTVHYTGKLIDGTVFDSSVERGEPATFGVTQVIQGWVEALQMMP
;
A
#
# COMPACT_ATOMS: atom_id res chain seq x y z
N MET A 1 -4.00 5.69 -29.00
CA MET A 1 -4.40 6.03 -27.62
C MET A 1 -4.65 4.74 -26.82
N LYS A 2 -3.62 4.17 -26.19
CA LYS A 2 -3.70 2.87 -25.48
C LYS A 2 -4.06 3.11 -24.02
N ILE A 3 -5.35 3.02 -23.68
CA ILE A 3 -5.85 3.00 -22.30
C ILE A 3 -5.43 1.67 -21.68
N ARG A 4 -4.20 1.57 -21.15
CA ARG A 4 -3.73 0.38 -20.42
C ARG A 4 -3.92 0.48 -18.91
N ALA A 5 -3.87 1.69 -18.34
CA ALA A 5 -3.96 1.87 -16.89
C ALA A 5 -5.37 1.69 -16.31
N LYS A 6 -6.44 2.22 -16.93
CA LYS A 6 -7.79 2.21 -16.32
C LYS A 6 -8.43 0.81 -16.20
N ASN A 7 -8.00 -0.17 -17.00
CA ASN A 7 -8.64 -1.49 -17.03
C ASN A 7 -8.13 -2.43 -15.92
N SER A 8 -6.88 -2.28 -15.47
CA SER A 8 -6.32 -3.13 -14.40
C SER A 8 -7.01 -2.86 -13.06
N TRP A 9 -7.24 -1.59 -12.71
CA TRP A 9 -7.86 -1.20 -11.43
C TRP A 9 -9.32 -1.66 -11.29
N LYS A 10 -10.09 -1.63 -12.39
CA LYS A 10 -11.48 -2.14 -12.40
C LYS A 10 -11.54 -3.66 -12.20
N LYS A 11 -10.54 -4.39 -12.72
CA LYS A 11 -10.42 -5.83 -12.50
C LYS A 11 -9.98 -6.13 -11.07
N ASN A 12 -9.03 -5.36 -10.54
CA ASN A 12 -8.54 -5.53 -9.17
C ASN A 12 -9.64 -5.31 -8.12
N ALA A 13 -10.47 -4.28 -8.30
CA ALA A 13 -11.59 -3.97 -7.39
C ALA A 13 -12.63 -5.11 -7.25
N LYS A 14 -12.65 -6.06 -8.18
CA LYS A 14 -13.57 -7.20 -8.17
C LYS A 14 -12.97 -8.47 -7.59
N ARG A 15 -11.68 -8.45 -7.21
CA ARG A 15 -11.02 -9.61 -6.60
C ARG A 15 -11.58 -9.81 -5.18
N PRO A 16 -11.82 -11.05 -4.76
CA PRO A 16 -12.15 -11.34 -3.37
C PRO A 16 -11.09 -10.76 -2.42
N GLY A 17 -11.50 -10.19 -1.30
CA GLY A 17 -10.61 -9.59 -0.30
C GLY A 17 -10.15 -8.15 -0.61
N VAL A 18 -10.38 -7.65 -1.83
CA VAL A 18 -10.05 -6.25 -2.17
C VAL A 18 -11.17 -5.32 -1.72
N VAL A 19 -10.80 -4.32 -0.93
CA VAL A 19 -11.66 -3.21 -0.50
C VAL A 19 -11.27 -1.96 -1.28
N THR A 20 -12.27 -1.23 -1.79
CA THR A 20 -12.06 0.07 -2.48
C THR A 20 -12.58 1.19 -1.59
N LEU A 21 -11.72 2.17 -1.30
CA LEU A 21 -12.05 3.34 -0.51
C LEU A 21 -12.64 4.47 -1.38
N PRO A 22 -13.32 5.46 -0.78
CA PRO A 22 -13.81 6.64 -1.51
C PRO A 22 -12.72 7.43 -2.24
N SER A 23 -11.48 7.39 -1.74
CA SER A 23 -10.30 7.99 -2.39
C SER A 23 -9.93 7.31 -3.71
N GLY A 24 -10.46 6.11 -3.96
CA GLY A 24 -10.08 5.23 -5.06
C GLY A 24 -8.93 4.28 -4.73
N LEU A 25 -8.33 4.39 -3.53
CA LEU A 25 -7.36 3.41 -3.03
C LEU A 25 -8.02 2.03 -2.93
N GLN A 26 -7.29 1.01 -3.37
CA GLN A 26 -7.69 -0.38 -3.22
C GLN A 26 -6.66 -1.09 -2.36
N TYR A 27 -7.10 -1.81 -1.35
CA TYR A 27 -6.23 -2.61 -0.49
C TYR A 27 -6.82 -3.99 -0.24
N GLU A 28 -5.97 -4.92 0.14
CA GLU A 28 -6.31 -6.29 0.51
C GLU A 28 -5.50 -6.61 1.77
N VAL A 29 -6.18 -7.09 2.81
CA VAL A 29 -5.50 -7.48 4.04
C VAL A 29 -5.06 -8.93 3.88
N LEU A 30 -3.74 -9.13 3.79
CA LEU A 30 -3.15 -10.47 3.68
C LEU A 30 -3.07 -11.15 5.05
N GLN A 31 -2.77 -10.37 6.08
CA GLN A 31 -2.71 -10.80 7.47
C GLN A 31 -3.05 -9.61 8.35
N GLU A 32 -4.02 -9.78 9.25
CA GLU A 32 -4.36 -8.77 10.25
C GLU A 32 -3.31 -8.78 11.38
N GLY A 33 -2.81 -7.59 11.71
CA GLY A 33 -2.04 -7.36 12.92
C GLY A 33 -2.94 -7.27 14.15
N THR A 34 -2.32 -7.35 15.32
CA THR A 34 -3.00 -7.25 16.63
C THR A 34 -2.54 -6.04 17.44
N GLY A 35 -1.77 -5.15 16.83
CA GLY A 35 -1.18 -3.98 17.46
C GLY A 35 -2.09 -2.76 17.43
N ALA A 36 -1.50 -1.62 17.75
CA ALA A 36 -2.18 -0.33 17.66
C ALA A 36 -2.04 0.22 16.25
N THR A 37 -3.13 0.77 15.72
CA THR A 37 -3.11 1.48 14.44
C THR A 37 -2.30 2.78 14.55
N PRO A 38 -1.30 3.00 13.67
CA PRO A 38 -0.47 4.20 13.68
C PRO A 38 -1.27 5.50 13.54
N LYS A 39 -0.89 6.53 14.31
CA LYS A 39 -1.42 7.89 14.19
C LYS A 39 -0.63 8.70 13.16
N PRO A 40 -1.19 9.80 12.61
CA PRO A 40 -0.48 10.69 11.68
C PRO A 40 0.88 11.22 12.16
N THR A 41 1.07 11.30 13.48
CA THR A 41 2.29 11.80 14.14
C THR A 41 3.35 10.72 14.35
N ASP A 42 3.00 9.46 14.13
CA ASP A 42 3.85 8.33 14.48
C ASP A 42 4.87 8.02 13.37
N GLN A 43 5.88 7.24 13.74
CA GLN A 43 6.78 6.60 12.79
C GLN A 43 6.46 5.11 12.70
N VAL A 44 6.56 4.58 11.49
CA VAL A 44 6.36 3.16 11.19
C VAL A 44 7.63 2.58 10.59
N THR A 45 7.93 1.33 10.94
CA THR A 45 9.03 0.56 10.36
C THR A 45 8.45 -0.61 9.60
N VAL A 46 8.75 -0.71 8.31
CA VAL A 46 8.05 -1.64 7.41
C VAL A 46 8.98 -2.33 6.42
N HIS A 47 8.66 -3.59 6.15
CA HIS A 47 9.08 -4.25 4.92
C HIS A 47 8.07 -3.99 3.81
N TYR A 48 8.53 -3.59 2.63
CA TYR A 48 7.68 -3.30 1.47
C TYR A 48 8.38 -3.62 0.15
N THR A 49 7.57 -3.77 -0.89
CA THR A 49 8.02 -3.87 -2.28
C THR A 49 7.08 -3.06 -3.16
N GLY A 50 7.59 -2.00 -3.78
CA GLY A 50 6.91 -1.17 -4.76
C GLY A 50 7.08 -1.75 -6.16
N LYS A 51 5.95 -2.01 -6.84
CA LYS A 51 5.91 -2.50 -8.22
C LYS A 51 5.00 -1.65 -9.09
N LEU A 52 5.39 -1.50 -10.36
CA LEU A 52 4.50 -0.98 -11.40
C LEU A 52 3.45 -2.05 -11.77
N ILE A 53 2.40 -1.63 -12.50
CA ILE A 53 1.29 -2.51 -12.92
C ILE A 53 1.78 -3.67 -13.80
N ASP A 54 2.89 -3.48 -14.52
CA ASP A 54 3.50 -4.53 -15.35
C ASP A 54 4.38 -5.51 -14.54
N GLY A 55 4.50 -5.32 -13.23
CA GLY A 55 5.29 -6.15 -12.33
C GLY A 55 6.72 -5.66 -12.10
N THR A 56 7.19 -4.63 -12.80
CA THR A 56 8.53 -4.07 -12.63
C THR A 56 8.69 -3.52 -11.21
N VAL A 57 9.64 -4.06 -10.44
CA VAL A 57 10.01 -3.54 -9.11
C VAL A 57 10.77 -2.23 -9.32
N PHE A 58 10.36 -1.18 -8.62
CA PHE A 58 11.09 0.09 -8.60
C PHE A 58 11.75 0.36 -7.25
N ASP A 59 11.26 -0.27 -6.17
CA ASP A 59 11.82 -0.14 -4.83
C ASP A 59 11.44 -1.36 -3.97
N SER A 60 12.35 -1.86 -3.13
CA SER A 60 12.10 -2.98 -2.23
C SER A 60 13.04 -2.94 -1.03
N SER A 61 12.47 -2.82 0.18
CA SER A 61 13.28 -2.93 1.40
C SER A 61 13.66 -4.39 1.72
N VAL A 62 12.87 -5.35 1.23
CA VAL A 62 13.19 -6.78 1.34
C VAL A 62 14.44 -7.13 0.53
N GLU A 63 14.59 -6.59 -0.69
CA GLU A 63 15.80 -6.81 -1.51
C GLU A 63 17.04 -6.13 -0.91
N ARG A 64 16.85 -5.03 -0.18
CA ARG A 64 17.92 -4.40 0.60
C ARG A 64 18.31 -5.17 1.86
N GLY A 65 17.45 -6.06 2.35
CA GLY A 65 17.69 -6.88 3.55
C GLY A 65 17.42 -6.16 4.88
N GLU A 66 16.90 -4.93 4.86
CA GLU A 66 16.58 -4.16 6.06
C GLU A 66 15.26 -3.39 5.89
N PRO A 67 14.45 -3.25 6.95
CA PRO A 67 13.21 -2.48 6.89
C PRO A 67 13.51 -0.98 6.76
N ALA A 68 12.52 -0.22 6.31
CA ALA A 68 12.62 1.24 6.23
C ALA A 68 11.67 1.90 7.24
N THR A 69 12.11 3.01 7.82
CA THR A 69 11.32 3.79 8.77
C THR A 69 10.84 5.09 8.12
N PHE A 70 9.56 5.39 8.29
CA PHE A 70 8.92 6.59 7.74
C PHE A 70 7.99 7.23 8.77
N GLY A 71 7.87 8.56 8.73
CA GLY A 71 6.74 9.24 9.35
C GLY A 71 5.45 8.98 8.56
N VAL A 72 4.33 8.70 9.24
CA VAL A 72 3.04 8.35 8.59
C VAL A 72 2.58 9.40 7.59
N THR A 73 2.90 10.68 7.80
CA THR A 73 2.54 11.81 6.92
C THR A 73 3.62 12.20 5.91
N GLN A 74 4.78 11.54 5.90
CA GLN A 74 5.93 11.85 5.04
C GLN A 74 6.05 10.92 3.83
N VAL A 75 5.00 10.15 3.55
CA VAL A 75 4.90 9.19 2.46
C VAL A 75 3.79 9.60 1.49
N ILE A 76 3.67 8.89 0.36
CA ILE A 76 2.64 9.16 -0.64
C ILE A 76 1.23 9.01 -0.04
N GLN A 77 0.27 9.79 -0.56
CA GLN A 77 -1.10 9.87 0.01
C GLN A 77 -1.79 8.51 0.24
N GLY A 78 -1.60 7.56 -0.68
CA GLY A 78 -2.17 6.22 -0.52
C GLY A 78 -1.60 5.45 0.67
N TRP A 79 -0.32 5.66 1.01
CA TRP A 79 0.29 5.11 2.21
C TRP A 79 -0.19 5.81 3.48
N VAL A 80 -0.34 7.14 3.44
CA VAL A 80 -0.88 7.91 4.57
C VAL A 80 -2.24 7.34 4.96
N GLU A 81 -3.12 7.08 3.99
CA GLU A 81 -4.44 6.49 4.22
C GLU A 81 -4.36 5.03 4.68
N ALA A 82 -3.56 4.20 3.99
CA ALA A 82 -3.46 2.77 4.28
C ALA A 82 -2.91 2.48 5.68
N LEU A 83 -1.80 3.11 6.07
CA LEU A 83 -1.13 2.85 7.35
C LEU A 83 -2.05 3.13 8.54
N GLN A 84 -2.93 4.13 8.43
CA GLN A 84 -3.89 4.50 9.48
C GLN A 84 -5.09 3.54 9.57
N MET A 85 -5.08 2.42 8.85
CA MET A 85 -6.07 1.34 8.96
C MET A 85 -5.43 -0.01 9.29
N MET A 86 -4.10 -0.06 9.45
CA MET A 86 -3.36 -1.29 9.71
C MET A 86 -3.03 -1.37 11.21
N PRO A 87 -3.69 -2.25 11.99
CA PRO A 87 -3.33 -2.53 13.38
C PRO A 87 -2.02 -3.33 13.50
#